data_AF-A0A6N8EGA3-F1
#
_entry.id   AF-A0A6N8EGA3-F1
#
_cell.length_a   1.000
_cell.length_b   1.000
_cell.length_c   1.000
_cell.angle_alpha   90.00
_cell.angle_beta   90.00
_cell.angle_gamma   90.00
#
_symmetry.space_group_name_H-M   'P 1'
#
loop_
_entity.id
_entity.type
_entity.pdbx_description
1 polymer ?
#
loop_
_entity_poly.entity_id
_entity_poly.type
_entity_poly.pdbx_seq_one_letter_code
_entity_poly.pdbx_strand_id
1 'polypeptide(L)' 'MPPGWKLHPLSGDLAGHWSVAVSGNWRMTFVFEGEDAILVDYQDYH' A
#
# COMPACT_ATOMS: atom_id res chain seq x y z
N MET A 1 -15.99 7.30 12.95
CA MET A 1 -15.50 7.81 11.64
C MET A 1 -14.91 6.62 10.90
N PRO A 2 -15.22 6.40 9.62
CA PRO A 2 -14.66 5.26 8.89
C PRO A 2 -13.12 5.37 8.93
N PRO A 3 -12.40 4.26 9.15
CA PRO A 3 -10.95 4.28 9.26
C PRO A 3 -10.40 4.89 7.98
N GLY A 4 -9.73 6.04 8.08
CA GLY A 4 -9.03 6.61 6.94
C GLY A 4 -7.94 5.62 6.55
N TRP A 5 -7.99 5.08 5.35
CA TRP A 5 -7.12 4.00 4.86
C TRP A 5 -5.64 4.42 4.74
N LYS A 6 -5.28 5.65 5.16
CA LYS A 6 -3.94 6.25 5.15
C LYS A 6 -3.15 5.95 3.86
N LEU A 7 -3.81 6.07 2.70
CA LEU A 7 -3.19 5.87 1.40
C LEU A 7 -2.13 6.96 1.17
N HIS A 8 -0.89 6.56 0.87
CA HIS A 8 0.18 7.48 0.54
C HIS A 8 1.20 6.86 -0.43
N PRO A 9 1.81 7.66 -1.30
CA PRO A 9 2.88 7.20 -2.17
C PRO A 9 4.17 6.97 -1.37
N LEU A 10 4.96 6.01 -1.82
CA LEU A 10 6.30 5.73 -1.31
C LEU A 10 7.37 6.45 -2.13
N SER A 11 8.56 6.60 -1.55
CA SER A 11 9.70 7.33 -2.12
C SER A 11 10.97 6.50 -2.09
N GLY A 12 12.02 6.94 -2.79
CA GLY A 12 13.30 6.23 -2.86
C GLY A 12 13.23 5.05 -3.82
N ASP A 13 13.74 3.89 -3.39
CA ASP A 13 13.76 2.65 -4.21
C ASP A 13 12.35 2.12 -4.52
N LEU A 14 11.34 2.59 -3.77
CA LEU A 14 9.92 2.26 -3.98
C LEU A 14 9.14 3.42 -4.61
N ALA A 15 9.81 4.39 -5.24
CA ALA A 15 9.13 5.44 -5.99
C ALA A 15 8.17 4.82 -7.03
N GLY A 16 6.93 5.29 -7.06
CA GLY A 16 5.85 4.72 -7.90
C GLY A 16 4.99 3.66 -7.19
N HIS A 17 5.40 3.21 -6.00
CA HIS A 17 4.59 2.34 -5.15
C HIS A 17 3.69 3.16 -4.21
N TRP A 18 2.61 2.54 -3.79
CA TRP A 18 1.60 3.09 -2.91
C TRP A 18 1.39 2.18 -1.73
N SER A 19 1.20 2.75 -0.54
CA SER A 19 0.91 1.99 0.67
C SER A 19 -0.44 2.39 1.27
N VAL A 20 -1.20 1.39 1.72
CA VAL A 20 -2.49 1.56 2.37
C VAL A 20 -2.53 0.81 3.71
N ALA A 21 -3.10 1.43 4.74
CA ALA A 21 -3.30 0.83 6.05
C ALA A 21 -4.72 0.23 6.13
N VAL A 22 -4.80 -1.09 6.32
CA VAL A 22 -6.07 -1.84 6.31
C VAL A 22 -6.67 -1.90 7.72
N SER A 23 -5.89 -2.31 8.73
CA SER A 23 -6.29 -2.31 10.14
C SER A 23 -5.11 -2.60 11.06
N GLY A 24 -4.99 -1.94 12.22
CA GLY A 24 -3.90 -2.20 13.17
C GLY A 24 -2.50 -1.93 12.57
N ASN A 25 -1.59 -2.90 12.65
CA ASN A 25 -0.23 -2.83 12.07
C ASN A 25 -0.16 -3.29 10.61
N TRP A 26 -1.29 -3.70 10.03
CA TRP A 26 -1.35 -4.32 8.72
C TRP A 26 -1.28 -3.27 7.60
N ARG A 27 -0.28 -3.37 6.72
CA ARG A 27 -0.05 -2.46 5.58
C ARG A 27 0.12 -3.25 4.29
N MET A 28 -0.51 -2.76 3.23
CA MET A 28 -0.42 -3.34 1.89
C MET A 28 0.28 -2.35 0.96
N THR A 29 1.16 -2.86 0.10
CA THR A 29 1.91 -2.06 -0.86
C THR A 29 1.64 -2.53 -2.29
N PHE A 30 1.33 -1.61 -3.19
CA PHE A 30 0.96 -1.92 -4.56
C PHE A 30 1.48 -0.86 -5.54
N VAL A 31 1.58 -1.22 -6.81
CA VAL A 31 1.87 -0.29 -7.91
C VAL A 31 0.68 -0.27 -8.87
N PHE A 32 0.60 0.76 -9.69
CA PHE A 32 -0.32 0.78 -10.82
C PHE A 32 0.46 0.46 -12.10
N GLU A 33 0.00 -0.54 -12.85
CA GLU A 33 0.42 -0.78 -14.22
C GLU A 33 -0.74 -0.41 -15.14
N GLY A 34 -0.73 0.82 -15.67
CA GLY A 34 -1.88 1.37 -16.38
C GLY A 34 -3.04 1.68 -15.43
N GLU A 35 -4.20 1.05 -15.66
CA GLU A 35 -5.39 1.18 -14.81
C GLU A 35 -5.46 0.09 -13.73
N ASP A 36 -4.64 -0.95 -13.83
CA ASP A 36 -4.68 -2.10 -12.94
C ASP A 36 -3.72 -1.93 -11.75
N ALA A 37 -4.22 -2.27 -10.55
CA ALA A 37 -3.41 -2.30 -9.34
C ALA A 37 -2.74 -3.67 -9.20
N ILE A 38 -1.41 -3.68 -9.24
CA ILE A 38 -0.60 -4.88 -9.02
C ILE A 38 -0.10 -4.87 -7.59
N LEU A 39 -0.51 -5.91 -6.84
CA LEU A 39 -0.03 -6.14 -5.48
C LEU A 39 1.45 -6.53 -5.54
N VAL A 40 2.31 -5.68 -4.97
CA VAL A 40 3.76 -5.94 -4.96
C VAL A 40 4.17 -6.71 -3.72
N ASP A 41 3.51 -6.46 -2.57
CA ASP A 41 3.85 -7.14 -1.32
C ASP A 41 2.66 -7.21 -0.34
N TYR A 42 2.54 -8.35 0.33
CA TYR A 42 1.54 -8.65 1.38
C TYR A 42 2.30 -9.02 2.65
N GLN A 43 2.74 -8.02 3.40
CA GLN A 43 3.49 -8.26 4.65
C GLN A 43 2.53 -8.61 5.77
N ASP A 44 2.21 -9.91 5.88
CA ASP A 44 1.73 -10.47 7.13
C ASP A 44 2.91 -10.54 8.10
N TYR A 45 3.09 -9.50 8.90
CA TYR A 45 3.96 -9.56 10.06
C TYR A 45 3.22 -10.36 11.14
N HIS A 46 3.45 -11.68 11.17
CA HIS A 46 3.18 -12.50 12.35
C HIS A 46 4.32 -12.34 13.37
#